data_AF-A0A6N7RIZ8-F1
#
_entry.id   AF-A0A6N7RIZ8-F1
#
_cell.length_a   1.000
_cell.length_b   1.000
_cell.length_c   1.000
_cell.angle_alpha   90.00
_cell.angle_beta   90.00
_cell.angle_gamma   90.00
#
_symmetry.space_group_name_H-M   'P 1'
#
loop_
_entity.id
_entity.type
_entity.pdbx_description
1 polymer ?
#
loop_
_entity_poly.entity_id
_entity_poly.type
_entity_poly.pdbx_seq_one_letter_code
_entity_poly.pdbx_strand_id
1 'polypeptide(L)'
;MEILVVMVAGVLVGATVFPARLKGLNEKLTLAATGLLIFSMGVLLAGRDSFLEELGTVGWASVLFCLVPVAFSTIAVYALTSLFMSDIARRPAGPRVAAAQDGAEGGAGARGEAAMIGVAVGALALGAAYGLAGAPIAPIDFVAGHSEAVLYALMFFVGISVGGSRGLLGKLRQYHVRVLIVPAGIVIGSVLGGLACAPLAGMSLPTGAAVASGLGWYSLAGVMMTDIAGAQVGSITFLANLLRELVSFFSIPWIAKHLNYPTCIAPAGATSEDTTLPMLIRCTNGETVVLSVLNGVICSALVPVLIEAFHQFM
;
A
#
# COMPACT_ATOMS: atom_id res chain seq x y z
N MET A 1 -13.75 13.28 -6.86
CA MET A 1 -14.53 12.48 -7.85
C MET A 1 -13.76 12.28 -9.16
N GLU A 2 -12.97 13.26 -9.61
CA GLU A 2 -12.26 13.20 -10.90
C GLU A 2 -11.18 12.09 -10.96
N ILE A 3 -10.45 11.90 -9.85
CA ILE A 3 -9.45 10.82 -9.68
C ILE A 3 -10.03 9.43 -10.01
N LEU A 4 -11.20 9.10 -9.46
CA LEU A 4 -11.85 7.81 -9.71
C LEU A 4 -12.33 7.68 -11.15
N VAL A 5 -12.82 8.76 -11.76
CA VAL A 5 -13.23 8.75 -13.17
C VAL A 5 -12.05 8.45 -14.08
N VAL A 6 -10.90 9.09 -13.84
CA VAL A 6 -9.66 8.84 -14.58
C VAL A 6 -9.18 7.40 -14.40
N MET A 7 -9.23 6.87 -13.17
CA MET A 7 -8.90 5.48 -12.90
C MET A 7 -9.83 4.51 -13.64
N VAL A 8 -11.15 4.73 -13.59
CA VAL A 8 -12.14 3.89 -14.30
C VAL A 8 -11.91 3.93 -15.81
N ALA A 9 -11.61 5.10 -16.37
CA ALA A 9 -11.23 5.21 -17.78
C ALA A 9 -9.99 4.36 -18.10
N GLY A 10 -8.97 4.40 -17.23
CA GLY A 10 -7.81 3.53 -17.32
C GLY A 10 -8.17 2.04 -17.28
N VAL A 11 -9.06 1.62 -16.36
CA VAL A 11 -9.55 0.23 -16.24
C VAL A 11 -10.23 -0.21 -17.54
N LEU A 12 -11.10 0.61 -18.11
CA LEU A 12 -11.78 0.30 -19.37
C LEU A 12 -10.79 0.13 -20.51
N VAL A 13 -9.80 1.02 -20.63
CA VAL A 13 -8.74 0.95 -21.64
C VAL A 13 -7.91 -0.33 -21.45
N GLY A 14 -7.48 -0.61 -20.21
CA GLY A 14 -6.72 -1.81 -19.84
C GLY A 14 -7.44 -3.11 -20.19
N ALA A 15 -8.76 -3.16 -19.97
CA ALA A 15 -9.56 -4.35 -20.22
C ALA A 15 -9.80 -4.63 -21.72
N THR A 16 -10.00 -3.56 -22.50
CA THR A 16 -10.55 -3.66 -23.88
C THR A 16 -9.49 -3.52 -24.97
N VAL A 17 -8.70 -2.44 -24.94
CA VAL A 17 -7.89 -1.99 -26.08
C VAL A 17 -6.38 -2.09 -25.82
N PHE A 18 -5.96 -2.15 -24.55
CA PHE A 18 -4.54 -2.05 -24.21
C PHE A 18 -3.73 -3.27 -24.69
N PRO A 19 -2.72 -3.08 -25.57
CA PRO A 19 -1.96 -4.20 -26.15
C PRO A 19 -0.96 -4.78 -25.14
N ALA A 20 -0.88 -6.11 -25.06
CA ALA A 20 0.00 -6.82 -24.12
C ALA A 20 1.49 -6.42 -24.22
N ARG A 21 1.94 -5.98 -25.41
CA ARG A 21 3.32 -5.51 -25.64
C ARG A 21 3.66 -4.21 -24.92
N LEU A 22 2.67 -3.36 -24.63
CA LEU A 22 2.87 -2.09 -23.93
C LEU A 22 2.75 -2.21 -22.40
N LYS A 23 2.50 -3.41 -21.88
CA LYS A 23 2.38 -3.64 -20.43
C LYS A 23 3.62 -3.21 -19.67
N GLY A 24 4.81 -3.61 -20.15
CA GLY A 24 6.07 -3.21 -19.52
C GLY A 24 6.38 -1.71 -19.64
N LEU A 25 5.83 -1.02 -20.63
CA LEU A 25 5.93 0.44 -20.71
C LEU A 25 5.00 1.10 -19.68
N ASN A 26 3.77 0.61 -19.52
CA ASN A 26 2.83 1.11 -18.50
C ASN A 26 3.40 0.97 -17.09
N GLU A 27 4.02 -0.18 -16.78
CA GLU A 27 4.69 -0.41 -15.49
C GLU A 27 5.81 0.62 -15.25
N LYS A 28 6.66 0.87 -16.25
CA LYS A 28 7.72 1.90 -16.16
C LYS A 28 7.18 3.31 -16.00
N LEU A 29 6.13 3.67 -16.74
CA LEU A 29 5.49 4.98 -16.64
C LEU A 29 4.83 5.17 -15.26
N THR A 30 4.19 4.13 -14.73
CA THR A 30 3.61 4.11 -13.38
C THR A 30 4.69 4.35 -12.33
N LEU A 31 5.82 3.63 -12.41
CA LEU A 31 6.96 3.80 -11.51
C LEU A 31 7.58 5.20 -11.62
N ALA A 32 7.75 5.71 -12.84
CA ALA A 32 8.29 7.05 -13.07
C ALA A 32 7.38 8.14 -12.47
N ALA A 33 6.06 8.08 -12.74
CA ALA A 33 5.10 9.02 -12.19
C ALA A 33 5.07 8.96 -10.66
N THR A 34 5.12 7.76 -10.09
CA THR A 34 5.20 7.55 -8.63
C THR A 34 6.44 8.19 -8.03
N GLY A 35 7.63 7.94 -8.60
CA GLY A 35 8.88 8.52 -8.10
C GLY A 35 8.90 10.05 -8.19
N LEU A 36 8.35 10.59 -9.28
CA LEU A 36 8.26 12.03 -9.53
C LEU A 36 7.29 12.72 -8.55
N LEU A 37 6.20 12.05 -8.18
CA LEU A 37 5.27 12.51 -7.14
C LEU A 37 5.84 12.41 -5.72
N ILE A 38 6.53 11.32 -5.37
CA ILE A 38 7.21 11.19 -4.07
C ILE A 38 8.26 12.29 -3.91
N PHE A 39 9.04 12.54 -4.96
CA PHE A 39 9.99 13.64 -4.99
C PHE A 39 9.29 14.99 -4.79
N SER A 40 8.21 15.26 -5.56
CA SER A 40 7.40 16.48 -5.43
C SER A 40 6.85 16.68 -4.02
N MET A 41 6.38 15.61 -3.39
CA MET A 41 5.92 15.66 -1.99
C MET A 41 7.05 16.05 -1.05
N GLY A 42 8.27 15.55 -1.26
CA GLY A 42 9.46 15.96 -0.50
C GLY A 42 9.77 17.45 -0.65
N VAL A 43 9.72 17.98 -1.87
CA VAL A 43 9.93 19.41 -2.15
C VAL A 43 8.89 20.27 -1.42
N LEU A 44 7.60 19.91 -1.55
CA LEU A 44 6.49 20.62 -0.92
C LEU A 44 6.55 20.57 0.61
N LEU A 45 6.97 19.44 1.18
CA LEU A 45 7.11 19.28 2.63
C LEU A 45 8.25 20.14 3.19
N ALA A 46 9.40 20.17 2.50
CA ALA A 46 10.59 20.90 2.93
C ALA A 46 10.57 22.40 2.66
N GLY A 47 9.79 22.86 1.67
CA GLY A 47 9.63 24.28 1.37
C GLY A 47 8.84 25.07 2.43
N ARG A 48 8.44 24.44 3.54
CA ARG A 48 7.69 25.06 4.63
C ARG A 48 8.62 25.46 5.77
N ASP A 49 8.48 26.69 6.24
CA ASP A 49 9.30 27.24 7.35
C ASP A 49 9.18 26.41 8.65
N SER A 50 8.07 25.70 8.83
CA SER A 50 7.77 24.83 9.99
C SER A 50 8.23 23.37 9.83
N PHE A 51 8.95 23.00 8.77
CA PHE A 51 9.28 21.60 8.46
C PHE A 51 9.94 20.83 9.63
N LEU A 52 10.95 21.43 10.26
CA LEU A 52 11.69 20.78 11.35
C LEU A 52 10.85 20.60 12.62
N GLU A 53 9.90 21.51 12.86
CA GLU A 53 8.95 21.41 13.98
C GLU A 53 7.86 20.37 13.68
N GLU A 54 7.43 20.25 12.42
CA GLU A 54 6.43 19.28 11.98
C GLU A 54 6.96 17.85 11.88
N LEU A 55 8.27 17.64 11.71
CA LEU A 55 8.89 16.32 11.57
C LEU A 55 8.60 15.40 12.77
N GLY A 56 8.61 15.95 13.99
CA GLY A 56 8.26 15.21 15.21
C GLY A 56 6.80 14.74 15.20
N THR A 57 5.88 15.62 14.82
CA THR A 57 4.46 15.31 14.68
C THR A 57 4.20 14.28 13.59
N VAL A 58 4.83 14.45 12.42
CA VAL A 58 4.72 13.50 11.30
C VAL A 58 5.24 12.13 11.71
N GLY A 59 6.40 12.06 12.36
CA GLY A 59 6.99 10.81 12.82
C GLY A 59 6.10 10.08 13.83
N TRP A 60 5.63 10.79 14.87
CA TRP A 60 4.75 10.22 15.89
C TRP A 60 3.42 9.73 15.30
N ALA A 61 2.75 10.57 14.51
CA ALA A 61 1.50 10.19 13.85
C ALA A 61 1.69 8.99 12.93
N SER A 62 2.81 8.92 12.19
CA SER A 62 3.09 7.80 11.29
C SER A 62 3.28 6.48 12.03
N VAL A 63 3.97 6.49 13.17
CA VAL A 63 4.12 5.30 14.03
C VAL A 63 2.76 4.86 14.56
N LEU A 64 1.95 5.81 15.01
CA LEU A 64 0.59 5.55 15.51
C LEU A 64 -0.30 4.92 14.41
N PHE A 65 -0.36 5.55 13.23
CA PHE A 65 -1.09 5.07 12.06
C PHE A 65 -0.49 3.82 11.39
N CYS A 66 0.72 3.41 11.78
CA CYS A 66 1.27 2.11 11.44
C CYS A 66 0.77 1.04 12.44
N LEU A 67 1.09 1.20 13.72
CA LEU A 67 0.95 0.13 14.71
C LEU A 67 -0.52 -0.18 15.04
N VAL A 68 -1.36 0.84 15.21
CA VAL A 68 -2.75 0.64 15.62
C VAL A 68 -3.59 0.00 14.49
N PRO A 69 -3.55 0.49 13.23
CA PRO A 69 -4.20 -0.20 12.11
C PRO A 69 -3.68 -1.62 11.87
N VAL A 70 -2.37 -1.86 12.01
CA VAL A 70 -1.80 -3.22 11.91
C VAL A 70 -2.34 -4.14 13.01
N ALA A 71 -2.40 -3.67 14.26
CA ALA A 71 -2.95 -4.44 15.37
C ALA A 71 -4.43 -4.76 15.16
N PHE A 72 -5.25 -3.75 14.81
CA PHE A 72 -6.68 -3.93 14.59
C PHE A 72 -6.99 -4.84 13.41
N SER A 73 -6.28 -4.67 12.28
CA SER A 73 -6.42 -5.57 11.13
C SER A 73 -6.00 -6.99 11.44
N THR A 74 -4.91 -7.19 12.19
CA THR A 74 -4.47 -8.52 12.64
C THR A 74 -5.50 -9.18 13.53
N ILE A 75 -6.06 -8.46 14.51
CA ILE A 75 -7.11 -8.97 15.40
C ILE A 75 -8.38 -9.32 14.61
N ALA A 76 -8.82 -8.43 13.73
CA ALA A 76 -10.01 -8.62 12.92
C ALA A 76 -9.88 -9.85 11.99
N VAL A 77 -8.76 -9.96 11.28
CA VAL A 77 -8.49 -11.12 10.41
C VAL A 77 -8.36 -12.39 11.24
N TYR A 78 -7.69 -12.36 12.40
CA TYR A 78 -7.58 -13.53 13.27
C TYR A 78 -8.96 -14.02 13.75
N ALA A 79 -9.81 -13.11 14.21
CA ALA A 79 -11.17 -13.43 14.63
C ALA A 79 -11.99 -14.02 13.48
N LEU A 80 -11.96 -13.40 12.30
CA LEU A 80 -12.72 -13.88 11.14
C LEU A 80 -12.21 -15.21 10.60
N THR A 81 -10.89 -15.39 10.53
CA THR A 81 -10.28 -16.62 10.01
C THR A 81 -10.41 -17.79 10.99
N SER A 82 -10.37 -17.53 12.30
CA SER A 82 -10.63 -18.56 13.31
C SER A 82 -12.09 -19.04 13.30
N LEU A 83 -13.05 -18.16 12.98
CA LEU A 83 -14.47 -18.49 12.89
C LEU A 83 -14.86 -19.20 11.58
N PHE A 84 -14.31 -18.76 10.44
CA PHE A 84 -14.78 -19.19 9.11
C PHE A 84 -13.77 -20.00 8.28
N MET A 85 -12.50 -20.07 8.71
CA MET A 85 -11.39 -20.69 7.95
C MET A 85 -10.55 -21.65 8.81
N SER A 86 -11.14 -22.27 9.83
CA SER A 86 -10.49 -23.25 10.71
C SER A 86 -9.80 -24.39 9.95
N ASP A 87 -10.35 -24.80 8.80
CA ASP A 87 -9.84 -25.88 7.97
C ASP A 87 -8.48 -25.56 7.29
N ILE A 88 -8.18 -24.28 7.08
CA ILE A 88 -6.98 -23.76 6.38
C ILE A 88 -5.91 -23.34 7.40
N ALA A 89 -6.34 -22.99 8.62
CA ALA A 89 -5.56 -22.30 9.65
C ALA A 89 -4.25 -22.99 10.08
N ARG A 90 -4.12 -24.32 9.89
CA ARG A 90 -2.93 -25.11 10.27
C ARG A 90 -2.56 -26.25 9.32
N ARG A 91 -2.97 -26.19 8.04
CA ARG A 91 -2.58 -27.23 7.08
C ARG A 91 -1.07 -27.17 6.79
N PRO A 92 -0.35 -28.31 6.81
CA PRO A 92 1.08 -28.34 6.47
C PRO A 92 1.35 -27.77 5.08
N ALA A 93 2.54 -27.20 4.87
CA ALA A 93 2.96 -26.73 3.56
C ALA A 93 2.99 -27.90 2.55
N GLY A 94 2.39 -27.69 1.37
CA GLY A 94 2.44 -28.67 0.28
C GLY A 94 3.85 -28.78 -0.34
N PRO A 95 4.15 -29.84 -1.11
CA PRO A 95 5.52 -30.16 -1.57
C PRO A 95 6.21 -29.04 -2.36
N ARG A 96 5.45 -28.29 -3.17
CA ARG A 96 5.98 -27.17 -3.97
C ARG A 96 6.35 -25.95 -3.13
N VAL A 97 5.62 -25.71 -2.04
CA VAL A 97 5.90 -24.59 -1.13
C VAL A 97 7.01 -24.95 -0.16
N ALA A 98 7.07 -26.21 0.28
CA ALA A 98 8.22 -26.72 1.03
C ALA A 98 9.53 -26.56 0.23
N ALA A 99 9.54 -26.92 -1.06
CA ALA A 99 10.72 -26.72 -1.92
C ALA A 99 11.07 -25.23 -2.15
N ALA A 100 10.07 -24.34 -2.22
CA ALA A 100 10.28 -22.90 -2.32
C ALA A 100 10.79 -22.29 -1.00
N GLN A 101 10.40 -22.85 0.15
CA GLN A 101 10.90 -22.49 1.48
C GLN A 101 12.38 -22.84 1.63
N ASP A 102 12.80 -24.03 1.18
CA ASP A 102 14.20 -24.47 1.20
C ASP A 102 15.09 -23.63 0.25
N GLY A 103 14.55 -23.19 -0.89
CA GLY A 103 15.28 -22.32 -1.84
C GLY A 103 15.37 -20.85 -1.42
N ALA A 104 14.44 -20.36 -0.60
CA ALA A 104 14.39 -18.97 -0.14
C ALA A 104 15.43 -18.63 0.94
N GLU A 105 16.18 -19.61 1.45
CA GLU A 105 17.36 -19.37 2.31
C GLU A 105 18.52 -18.69 1.55
N GLY A 106 18.47 -18.61 0.22
CA GLY A 106 19.39 -17.82 -0.60
C GLY A 106 18.90 -16.37 -0.81
N GLY A 107 19.51 -15.41 -0.12
CA GLY A 107 19.10 -13.99 0.00
C GLY A 107 19.11 -13.09 -1.25
N ALA A 108 18.62 -13.56 -2.40
CA ALA A 108 18.55 -12.80 -3.65
C ALA A 108 17.37 -11.80 -3.70
N GLY A 109 16.24 -12.06 -3.02
CA GLY A 109 15.05 -11.19 -3.04
C GLY A 109 15.19 -9.89 -2.23
N ALA A 110 15.81 -9.97 -1.05
CA ALA A 110 15.95 -8.84 -0.12
C ALA A 110 16.74 -7.64 -0.70
N ARG A 111 17.63 -7.89 -1.68
CA ARG A 111 18.48 -6.86 -2.28
C ARG A 111 17.71 -5.93 -3.23
N GLY A 112 16.70 -6.43 -3.93
CA GLY A 112 15.84 -5.63 -4.82
C GLY A 112 14.83 -4.80 -4.05
N GLU A 113 14.29 -5.33 -2.96
CA GLU A 113 13.30 -4.67 -2.10
C GLU A 113 13.94 -3.54 -1.28
N ALA A 114 15.10 -3.79 -0.66
CA ALA A 114 15.87 -2.75 0.00
C ALA A 114 16.26 -1.63 -0.97
N ALA A 115 16.48 -1.94 -2.25
CA ALA A 115 16.72 -0.95 -3.28
C ALA A 115 15.46 -0.12 -3.60
N MET A 116 14.27 -0.72 -3.68
CA MET A 116 13.01 0.00 -3.91
C MET A 116 12.65 0.92 -2.74
N ILE A 117 12.75 0.43 -1.50
CA ILE A 117 12.56 1.24 -0.29
C ILE A 117 13.62 2.36 -0.25
N GLY A 118 14.88 2.03 -0.55
CA GLY A 118 15.98 3.00 -0.63
C GLY A 118 15.74 4.08 -1.68
N VAL A 119 15.17 3.73 -2.85
CA VAL A 119 14.80 4.67 -3.89
C VAL A 119 13.63 5.56 -3.45
N ALA A 120 12.60 5.02 -2.80
CA ALA A 120 11.46 5.80 -2.34
C ALA A 120 11.86 6.79 -1.22
N VAL A 121 12.58 6.32 -0.21
CA VAL A 121 13.12 7.16 0.88
C VAL A 121 14.14 8.15 0.32
N GLY A 122 15.00 7.72 -0.60
CA GLY A 122 15.98 8.57 -1.28
C GLY A 122 15.32 9.66 -2.13
N ALA A 123 14.28 9.35 -2.89
CA ALA A 123 13.52 10.33 -3.68
C ALA A 123 12.84 11.37 -2.78
N LEU A 124 12.24 10.94 -1.65
CA LEU A 124 11.66 11.84 -0.67
C LEU A 124 12.73 12.73 -0.02
N ALA A 125 13.86 12.16 0.39
CA ALA A 125 14.96 12.90 1.01
C ALA A 125 15.62 13.88 0.05
N LEU A 126 15.79 13.50 -1.23
CA LEU A 126 16.31 14.39 -2.28
C LEU A 126 15.33 15.52 -2.58
N GLY A 127 14.02 15.22 -2.65
CA GLY A 127 12.98 16.24 -2.77
C GLY A 127 13.03 17.21 -1.60
N ALA A 128 13.13 16.69 -0.38
CA ALA A 128 13.26 17.51 0.82
C ALA A 128 14.54 18.37 0.82
N ALA A 129 15.69 17.79 0.47
CA ALA A 129 16.94 18.52 0.38
C ALA A 129 16.90 19.63 -0.69
N TYR A 130 16.27 19.36 -1.84
CA TYR A 130 16.05 20.37 -2.87
C TYR A 130 15.13 21.50 -2.38
N GLY A 131 14.01 21.15 -1.73
CA GLY A 131 13.10 22.14 -1.13
C GLY A 131 13.78 23.03 -0.09
N LEU A 132 14.66 22.47 0.75
CA LEU A 132 15.47 23.22 1.72
C LEU A 132 16.56 24.08 1.07
N ALA A 133 17.12 23.65 -0.06
CA ALA A 133 18.19 24.39 -0.74
C ALA A 133 17.68 25.67 -1.41
N GLY A 134 16.37 25.79 -1.66
CA GLY A 134 15.74 27.00 -2.22
C GLY A 134 16.29 27.40 -3.60
N ALA A 135 16.95 26.49 -4.32
CA ALA A 135 17.55 26.75 -5.62
C ALA A 135 16.49 26.55 -6.72
N PRO A 136 16.02 27.60 -7.40
CA PRO A 136 14.95 27.47 -8.38
C PRO A 136 15.48 26.80 -9.66
N ILE A 137 15.25 25.50 -9.79
CA ILE A 137 15.50 24.73 -11.01
C ILE A 137 14.16 24.62 -11.74
N ALA A 138 13.98 25.42 -12.80
CA ALA A 138 12.70 25.58 -13.50
C ALA A 138 12.00 24.26 -13.93
N PRO A 139 12.69 23.20 -14.40
CA PRO A 139 12.04 21.91 -14.69
C PRO A 139 11.45 21.22 -13.44
N ILE A 140 12.10 21.39 -12.29
CA ILE A 140 11.70 20.75 -11.04
C ILE A 140 10.49 21.49 -10.45
N ASP A 141 10.53 22.82 -10.45
CA ASP A 141 9.44 23.64 -9.94
C ASP A 141 8.18 23.50 -10.81
N PHE A 142 8.35 23.33 -12.13
CA PHE A 142 7.24 23.03 -13.04
C PHE A 142 6.58 21.68 -12.71
N VAL A 143 7.38 20.64 -12.50
CA VAL A 143 6.90 19.32 -12.11
C VAL A 143 6.18 19.35 -10.77
N ALA A 144 6.76 20.02 -9.78
CA ALA A 144 6.17 20.12 -8.45
C ALA A 144 4.87 20.95 -8.46
N GLY A 145 4.80 21.99 -9.31
CA GLY A 145 3.62 22.81 -9.51
C GLY A 145 2.50 22.14 -10.33
N HIS A 146 2.76 20.99 -10.97
CA HIS A 146 1.77 20.23 -11.74
C HIS A 146 1.61 18.80 -11.20
N SER A 147 1.84 18.59 -9.90
CA SER A 147 1.70 17.29 -9.24
C SER A 147 0.32 16.66 -9.43
N GLU A 148 -0.74 17.47 -9.49
CA GLU A 148 -2.11 17.01 -9.76
C GLU A 148 -2.24 16.32 -11.13
N ALA A 149 -1.66 16.91 -12.18
CA ALA A 149 -1.67 16.31 -13.52
C ALA A 149 -0.88 15.00 -13.57
N VAL A 150 0.24 14.94 -12.84
CA VAL A 150 1.04 13.71 -12.70
C VAL A 150 0.26 12.64 -11.92
N LEU A 151 -0.51 13.03 -10.90
CA LEU A 151 -1.40 12.14 -10.16
C LEU A 151 -2.52 11.59 -11.06
N TYR A 152 -3.17 12.40 -11.89
CA TYR A 152 -4.16 11.91 -12.85
C TYR A 152 -3.54 10.92 -13.85
N ALA A 153 -2.35 11.21 -14.38
CA ALA A 153 -1.63 10.28 -15.24
C ALA A 153 -1.31 8.95 -14.51
N LEU A 154 -0.84 9.02 -13.27
CA LEU A 154 -0.59 7.85 -12.43
C LEU A 154 -1.87 7.01 -12.25
N MET A 155 -2.98 7.64 -11.88
CA MET A 155 -4.27 6.97 -11.66
C MET A 155 -4.80 6.30 -12.94
N PHE A 156 -4.58 6.92 -14.09
CA PHE A 156 -4.90 6.31 -15.38
C PHE A 156 -4.05 5.06 -15.66
N PHE A 157 -2.73 5.12 -15.44
CA PHE A 157 -1.83 3.97 -15.63
C PHE A 157 -2.09 2.83 -14.64
N VAL A 158 -2.41 3.17 -13.39
CA VAL A 158 -2.88 2.21 -12.36
C VAL A 158 -4.16 1.55 -12.85
N GLY A 159 -5.12 2.33 -13.35
CA GLY A 159 -6.35 1.82 -13.94
C GLY A 159 -6.08 0.82 -15.07
N ILE A 160 -5.17 1.14 -16.01
CA ILE A 160 -4.77 0.24 -17.10
C ILE A 160 -4.23 -1.09 -16.56
N SER A 161 -3.37 -1.05 -15.54
CA SER A 161 -2.81 -2.25 -14.91
C SER A 161 -3.90 -3.13 -14.28
N VAL A 162 -4.85 -2.51 -13.57
CA VAL A 162 -6.00 -3.21 -12.97
C VAL A 162 -6.90 -3.83 -14.05
N GLY A 163 -7.26 -3.07 -15.08
CA GLY A 163 -8.11 -3.54 -16.19
C GLY A 163 -7.45 -4.61 -17.06
N GLY A 164 -6.14 -4.52 -17.27
CA GLY A 164 -5.34 -5.47 -18.05
C GLY A 164 -5.10 -6.82 -17.35
N SER A 165 -5.43 -6.92 -16.06
CA SER A 165 -5.29 -8.14 -15.27
C SER A 165 -6.40 -9.15 -15.56
N ARG A 166 -6.46 -9.63 -16.80
CA ARG A 166 -7.40 -10.65 -17.27
C ARG A 166 -7.24 -11.92 -16.43
N GLY A 167 -8.25 -12.25 -15.62
CA GLY A 167 -8.26 -13.43 -14.75
C GLY A 167 -8.49 -13.15 -13.27
N LEU A 168 -8.49 -11.90 -12.83
CA LEU A 168 -8.81 -11.50 -11.45
C LEU A 168 -10.22 -11.94 -11.03
N LEU A 169 -11.22 -11.59 -11.85
CA LEU A 169 -12.61 -12.00 -11.66
C LEU A 169 -12.80 -13.51 -11.81
N GLY A 170 -12.05 -14.15 -12.73
CA GLY A 170 -12.08 -15.59 -12.93
C GLY A 170 -11.55 -16.36 -11.72
N LYS A 171 -10.42 -15.91 -11.16
CA LYS A 171 -9.84 -16.45 -9.92
C LYS A 171 -10.74 -16.18 -8.72
N LEU A 172 -11.29 -14.98 -8.55
CA LEU A 172 -12.27 -14.70 -7.47
C LEU A 172 -13.47 -15.66 -7.51
N ARG A 173 -14.02 -15.91 -8.71
CA ARG A 173 -15.18 -16.80 -8.89
C ARG A 173 -14.83 -18.27 -8.63
N GLN A 174 -13.56 -18.66 -8.78
CA GLN A 174 -13.06 -20.02 -8.57
C GLN A 174 -12.80 -20.34 -7.09
N TYR A 175 -12.44 -19.35 -6.26
CA TYR A 175 -11.94 -19.58 -4.89
C TYR A 175 -12.98 -19.44 -3.76
N HIS A 176 -14.28 -19.35 -4.04
CA HIS A 176 -15.37 -19.17 -3.07
C HIS A 176 -15.34 -17.83 -2.32
N VAL A 177 -16.50 -17.36 -1.84
CA VAL A 177 -16.68 -16.09 -1.09
C VAL A 177 -15.76 -15.98 0.13
N ARG A 178 -15.26 -17.13 0.65
CA ARG A 178 -14.30 -17.19 1.77
C ARG A 178 -13.00 -16.41 1.51
N VAL A 179 -12.56 -16.22 0.26
CA VAL A 179 -11.37 -15.40 -0.04
C VAL A 179 -11.54 -13.94 0.38
N LEU A 180 -12.76 -13.42 0.35
CA LEU A 180 -13.04 -12.03 0.69
C LEU A 180 -12.95 -11.74 2.19
N ILE A 181 -12.89 -12.78 3.03
CA ILE A 181 -12.86 -12.65 4.48
C ILE A 181 -11.59 -11.93 4.95
N VAL A 182 -10.44 -12.30 4.38
CA VAL A 182 -9.14 -11.69 4.72
C VAL A 182 -9.11 -10.20 4.34
N PRO A 183 -9.32 -9.78 3.07
CA PRO A 183 -9.30 -8.36 2.71
C PRO A 183 -10.38 -7.56 3.44
N ALA A 184 -11.57 -8.12 3.67
CA ALA A 184 -12.60 -7.45 4.47
C ALA A 184 -12.13 -7.20 5.91
N GLY A 185 -11.52 -8.19 6.57
CA GLY A 185 -10.94 -8.04 7.90
C GLY A 185 -9.83 -6.99 7.94
N ILE A 186 -8.98 -6.96 6.92
CA ILE A 186 -7.89 -5.98 6.79
C ILE A 186 -8.46 -4.56 6.65
N VAL A 187 -9.44 -4.36 5.77
CA VAL A 187 -10.07 -3.05 5.54
C VAL A 187 -10.77 -2.59 6.81
N ILE A 188 -11.67 -3.40 7.37
CA ILE A 188 -12.44 -3.04 8.57
C ILE A 188 -11.50 -2.74 9.73
N GLY A 189 -10.53 -3.62 10.00
CA GLY A 189 -9.58 -3.42 11.09
C GLY A 189 -8.69 -2.20 10.86
N SER A 190 -8.17 -1.99 9.66
CA SER A 190 -7.30 -0.84 9.37
C SER A 190 -8.07 0.48 9.50
N VAL A 191 -9.28 0.56 8.95
CA VAL A 191 -10.14 1.76 9.06
C VAL A 191 -10.52 2.04 10.51
N LEU A 192 -10.93 1.04 11.28
CA LEU A 192 -11.23 1.21 12.71
C LEU A 192 -9.99 1.67 13.49
N GLY A 193 -8.81 1.13 13.18
CA GLY A 193 -7.55 1.60 13.74
C GLY A 193 -7.28 3.06 13.38
N GLY A 194 -7.49 3.45 12.13
CA GLY A 194 -7.34 4.84 11.67
C GLY A 194 -8.29 5.82 12.36
N LEU A 195 -9.55 5.42 12.54
CA LEU A 195 -10.54 6.19 13.31
C LEU A 195 -10.11 6.37 14.78
N ALA A 196 -9.50 5.34 15.39
CA ALA A 196 -8.97 5.44 16.74
C ALA A 196 -7.72 6.34 16.83
N CYS A 197 -6.88 6.35 15.78
CA CYS A 197 -5.69 7.20 15.71
C CYS A 197 -6.01 8.67 15.47
N ALA A 198 -7.06 8.97 14.70
CA ALA A 198 -7.43 10.34 14.31
C ALA A 198 -7.43 11.36 15.47
N PRO A 199 -8.17 11.16 16.58
CA PRO A 199 -8.18 12.13 17.68
C PRO A 199 -6.82 12.25 18.39
N LEU A 200 -6.04 11.16 18.45
CA LEU A 200 -4.72 11.13 19.07
C LEU A 200 -3.66 11.87 18.23
N ALA A 201 -3.87 11.94 16.92
CA ALA A 201 -3.04 12.68 15.98
C ALA A 201 -3.55 14.11 15.72
N GLY A 202 -4.63 14.54 16.38
CA GLY A 202 -5.24 15.86 16.15
C GLY A 202 -5.92 16.00 14.79
N MET A 203 -6.32 14.89 14.16
CA MET A 203 -6.95 14.85 12.84
C MET A 203 -8.46 14.60 12.94
N SER A 204 -9.20 14.97 11.88
CA SER A 204 -10.60 14.56 11.75
C SER A 204 -10.72 13.04 11.61
N LEU A 205 -11.85 12.46 12.05
CA LEU A 205 -12.10 11.03 11.90
C LEU A 205 -12.01 10.55 10.43
N PRO A 206 -12.60 11.26 9.45
CA PRO A 206 -12.46 10.89 8.03
C PRO A 206 -11.01 10.92 7.55
N THR A 207 -10.22 11.92 7.96
CA THR A 207 -8.79 11.99 7.61
C THR A 207 -8.03 10.78 8.14
N GLY A 208 -8.22 10.39 9.40
CA GLY A 208 -7.53 9.21 9.94
C GLY A 208 -7.97 7.89 9.30
N ALA A 209 -9.26 7.76 8.95
CA ALA A 209 -9.75 6.62 8.20
C ALA A 209 -9.11 6.53 6.80
N ALA A 210 -8.94 7.67 6.11
CA ALA A 210 -8.29 7.73 4.80
C ALA A 210 -6.79 7.40 4.88
N VAL A 211 -6.06 7.93 5.87
CA VAL A 211 -4.65 7.60 6.12
C VAL A 211 -4.46 6.08 6.28
N ALA A 212 -5.31 5.43 7.07
CA ALA A 212 -5.26 3.99 7.29
C ALA A 212 -5.77 3.16 6.10
N SER A 213 -6.52 3.77 5.19
CA SER A 213 -6.99 3.16 3.94
C SER A 213 -5.90 3.03 2.87
N GLY A 214 -4.67 3.48 3.14
CA GLY A 214 -3.50 3.17 2.31
C GLY A 214 -3.15 1.68 2.27
N LEU A 215 -3.57 0.89 3.29
CA LEU A 215 -3.45 -0.57 3.36
C LEU A 215 -2.06 -1.15 3.03
N GLY A 216 -0.98 -0.39 3.16
CA GLY A 216 0.40 -0.78 2.81
C GLY A 216 0.91 -0.20 1.47
N TRP A 217 0.05 0.34 0.60
CA TRP A 217 0.47 0.98 -0.65
C TRP A 217 0.91 2.43 -0.40
N TYR A 218 2.08 2.58 0.23
CA TYR A 218 2.62 3.86 0.68
C TYR A 218 2.78 4.90 -0.44
N SER A 219 3.19 4.44 -1.63
CA SER A 219 3.56 5.32 -2.73
C SER A 219 2.36 6.00 -3.38
N LEU A 220 1.27 5.26 -3.63
CA LEU A 220 0.04 5.83 -4.15
C LEU A 220 -0.73 6.61 -3.06
N ALA A 221 -0.89 6.00 -1.88
CA ALA A 221 -1.70 6.56 -0.81
C ALA A 221 -1.12 7.90 -0.30
N GLY A 222 0.21 7.99 -0.15
CA GLY A 222 0.87 9.23 0.29
C GLY A 222 0.65 10.39 -0.68
N VAL A 223 0.72 10.11 -1.98
CA VAL A 223 0.51 11.15 -3.01
C VAL A 223 -0.95 11.59 -3.06
N MET A 224 -1.90 10.64 -3.09
CA MET A 224 -3.32 10.98 -3.08
C MET A 224 -3.70 11.82 -1.85
N MET A 225 -3.20 11.44 -0.67
CA MET A 225 -3.45 12.21 0.56
C MET A 225 -2.73 13.55 0.60
N THR A 226 -1.61 13.71 -0.11
CA THR A 226 -0.94 15.02 -0.28
C THR A 226 -1.83 15.98 -1.05
N ASP A 227 -2.46 15.49 -2.12
CA ASP A 227 -3.36 16.27 -2.96
C ASP A 227 -4.67 16.62 -2.23
N ILE A 228 -5.25 15.63 -1.53
CA ILE A 228 -6.54 15.78 -0.83
C ILE A 228 -6.43 16.59 0.48
N ALA A 229 -5.42 16.30 1.30
CA ALA A 229 -5.34 16.77 2.68
C ALA A 229 -4.03 17.52 3.01
N GLY A 230 -3.22 17.82 1.99
CA GLY A 230 -1.96 18.55 2.10
C GLY A 230 -0.74 17.68 2.42
N ALA A 231 0.45 18.24 2.19
CA ALA A 231 1.73 17.54 2.29
C ALA A 231 2.01 16.90 3.66
N GLN A 232 1.51 17.48 4.75
CA GLN A 232 1.70 16.92 6.09
C GLN A 232 0.96 15.58 6.24
N VAL A 233 -0.34 15.54 5.90
CA VAL A 233 -1.15 14.31 5.98
C VAL A 233 -0.69 13.28 4.94
N GLY A 234 -0.32 13.73 3.75
CA GLY A 234 0.30 12.89 2.73
C GLY A 234 1.59 12.23 3.18
N SER A 235 2.46 12.97 3.86
CA SER A 235 3.71 12.45 4.42
C SER A 235 3.46 11.44 5.55
N ILE A 236 2.47 11.71 6.42
CA ILE A 236 2.04 10.76 7.47
C ILE A 236 1.52 9.49 6.83
N THR A 237 0.71 9.60 5.77
CA THR A 237 0.16 8.45 5.04
C THR A 237 1.26 7.63 4.37
N PHE A 238 2.20 8.28 3.69
CA PHE A 238 3.36 7.62 3.08
C PHE A 238 4.17 6.87 4.13
N LEU A 239 4.59 7.56 5.19
CA LEU A 239 5.48 6.98 6.20
C LEU A 239 4.77 5.90 7.02
N ALA A 240 3.50 6.08 7.39
CA ALA A 240 2.73 5.06 8.12
C ALA A 240 2.62 3.75 7.33
N ASN A 241 2.33 3.83 6.03
CA ASN A 241 2.18 2.65 5.17
C ASN A 241 3.54 2.00 4.85
N LEU A 242 4.61 2.80 4.73
CA LEU A 242 5.98 2.29 4.59
C LEU A 242 6.42 1.56 5.87
N LEU A 243 6.16 2.16 7.04
CA LEU A 243 6.43 1.52 8.33
C LEU A 243 5.61 0.24 8.50
N ARG A 244 4.35 0.22 8.05
CA ARG A 244 3.50 -0.98 8.07
C ARG A 244 4.14 -2.12 7.28
N GLU A 245 4.68 -1.84 6.09
CA GLU A 245 5.41 -2.82 5.29
C GLU A 245 6.65 -3.34 6.04
N LEU A 246 7.46 -2.45 6.63
CA LEU A 246 8.63 -2.84 7.43
C LEU A 246 8.25 -3.71 8.64
N VAL A 247 7.21 -3.31 9.39
CA VAL A 247 6.68 -4.04 10.55
C VAL A 247 6.12 -5.41 10.11
N SER A 248 5.61 -5.54 8.88
CA SER A 248 5.08 -6.81 8.38
C SER A 248 6.15 -7.91 8.32
N PHE A 249 7.38 -7.59 7.91
CA PHE A 249 8.48 -8.57 7.83
C PHE A 249 8.84 -9.17 9.20
N PHE A 250 8.67 -8.40 10.29
CA PHE A 250 8.93 -8.89 11.65
C PHE A 250 7.70 -9.59 12.26
N SER A 251 6.50 -9.08 11.97
CA SER A 251 5.27 -9.61 12.53
C SER A 251 4.81 -10.91 11.87
N ILE A 252 5.04 -11.12 10.56
CA ILE A 252 4.64 -12.33 9.84
C ILE A 252 5.21 -13.62 10.46
N PRO A 253 6.54 -13.75 10.71
CA PRO A 253 7.09 -14.94 11.35
C PRO A 253 6.50 -15.20 12.74
N TRP A 254 6.25 -14.14 13.51
CA TRP A 254 5.67 -14.25 14.85
C TRP A 254 4.21 -14.70 14.80
N ILE A 255 3.39 -14.10 13.94
CA ILE A 255 1.99 -14.45 13.72
C ILE A 255 1.88 -15.90 13.23
N ALA A 256 2.73 -16.32 12.30
CA ALA A 256 2.73 -17.68 11.77
C ALA A 256 2.99 -18.74 12.86
N LYS A 257 3.83 -18.42 13.84
CA LYS A 257 4.18 -19.32 14.94
C LYS A 257 3.09 -19.38 16.03
N HIS A 258 2.42 -18.25 16.30
CA HIS A 258 1.56 -18.11 17.48
C HIS A 258 0.06 -18.10 17.16
N LEU A 259 -0.34 -17.70 15.96
CA LEU A 259 -1.74 -17.54 15.55
C LEU A 259 -2.11 -18.59 14.48
N ASN A 260 -2.49 -18.13 13.29
CA ASN A 260 -2.82 -18.97 12.14
C ASN A 260 -2.23 -18.38 10.85
N TYR A 261 -2.09 -19.21 9.82
CA TYR A 261 -1.44 -18.78 8.57
C TYR A 261 -2.19 -17.67 7.82
N PRO A 262 -3.52 -17.72 7.61
CA PRO A 262 -4.24 -16.62 6.95
C PRO A 262 -4.08 -15.26 7.64
N THR A 263 -3.92 -15.22 8.97
CA THR A 263 -3.70 -13.99 9.73
C THR A 263 -2.38 -13.30 9.36
N CYS A 264 -1.39 -14.05 8.87
CA CYS A 264 -0.11 -13.47 8.42
C CYS A 264 -0.28 -12.45 7.29
N ILE A 265 -1.38 -12.52 6.53
CA ILE A 265 -1.68 -11.60 5.43
C ILE A 265 -2.06 -10.20 5.95
N ALA A 266 -2.59 -10.11 7.18
CA ALA A 266 -3.11 -8.86 7.74
C ALA A 266 -2.09 -7.71 7.85
N PRO A 267 -0.90 -7.91 8.46
CA PRO A 267 0.10 -6.84 8.55
C PRO A 267 0.59 -6.38 7.17
N ALA A 268 0.69 -7.29 6.20
CA ALA A 268 1.11 -7.00 4.83
C ALA A 268 0.08 -6.15 4.06
N GLY A 269 -1.22 -6.46 4.14
CA GLY A 269 -2.23 -5.70 3.39
C GLY A 269 -2.02 -5.80 1.88
N ALA A 270 -1.97 -4.66 1.18
CA ALA A 270 -1.75 -4.57 -0.27
C ALA A 270 -0.43 -5.22 -0.70
N THR A 271 0.64 -5.08 0.08
CA THR A 271 1.98 -5.60 -0.26
C THR A 271 2.11 -7.13 -0.16
N SER A 272 1.02 -7.81 0.16
CA SER A 272 0.96 -9.28 0.24
C SER A 272 0.99 -9.98 -1.12
N GLU A 273 0.83 -9.24 -2.21
CA GLU A 273 0.98 -9.73 -3.58
C GLU A 273 2.42 -9.66 -4.12
N ASP A 274 3.27 -8.82 -3.54
CA ASP A 274 4.60 -8.53 -4.05
C ASP A 274 5.69 -8.53 -2.96
N THR A 275 5.90 -7.44 -2.23
CA THR A 275 7.12 -7.23 -1.41
C THR A 275 7.14 -8.11 -0.17
N THR A 276 5.97 -8.43 0.40
CA THR A 276 5.88 -9.32 1.57
C THR A 276 5.56 -10.76 1.19
N LEU A 277 5.31 -11.02 -0.11
CA LEU A 277 5.03 -12.35 -0.64
C LEU A 277 6.15 -13.37 -0.33
N PRO A 278 7.45 -13.06 -0.49
CA PRO A 278 8.52 -13.98 -0.14
C PRO A 278 8.48 -14.40 1.34
N MET A 279 8.14 -13.46 2.24
CA MET A 279 8.01 -13.75 3.66
C MET A 279 6.81 -14.66 3.94
N LEU A 280 5.68 -14.45 3.27
CA LEU A 280 4.51 -15.31 3.38
C LEU A 280 4.78 -16.71 2.82
N ILE A 281 5.50 -16.83 1.71
CA ILE A 281 5.96 -18.13 1.18
C ILE A 281 6.82 -18.84 2.23
N ARG A 282 7.74 -18.12 2.87
CA ARG A 282 8.65 -18.69 3.87
C ARG A 282 7.93 -19.17 5.14
N CYS A 283 6.94 -18.42 5.61
CA CYS A 283 6.34 -18.63 6.94
C CYS A 283 4.99 -19.38 6.91
N THR A 284 4.38 -19.58 5.74
CA THR A 284 3.01 -20.11 5.64
C THR A 284 2.90 -21.31 4.69
N ASN A 285 1.69 -21.66 4.25
CA ASN A 285 1.42 -22.77 3.34
C ASN A 285 0.96 -22.27 1.96
N GLY A 286 0.91 -23.17 0.96
CA GLY A 286 0.55 -22.78 -0.40
C GLY A 286 -0.85 -22.23 -0.59
N GLU A 287 -1.83 -22.68 0.21
CA GLU A 287 -3.17 -22.09 0.18
C GLU A 287 -3.13 -20.62 0.64
N THR A 288 -2.39 -20.33 1.71
CA THR A 288 -2.23 -18.96 2.25
C THR A 288 -1.49 -18.04 1.28
N VAL A 289 -0.46 -18.55 0.58
CA VAL A 289 0.25 -17.78 -0.46
C VAL A 289 -0.68 -17.39 -1.61
N VAL A 290 -1.57 -18.28 -2.05
CA VAL A 290 -2.55 -17.94 -3.08
C VAL A 290 -3.55 -16.90 -2.56
N LEU A 291 -4.01 -17.06 -1.31
CA LEU A 291 -4.88 -16.07 -0.66
C LEU A 291 -4.20 -14.72 -0.51
N SER A 292 -2.89 -14.67 -0.24
CA SER A 292 -2.15 -13.42 -0.08
C SER A 292 -2.05 -12.65 -1.39
N VAL A 293 -1.77 -13.33 -2.51
CA VAL A 293 -1.76 -12.68 -3.82
C VAL A 293 -3.14 -12.11 -4.15
N LEU A 294 -4.22 -12.86 -3.91
CA LEU A 294 -5.58 -12.36 -4.15
C LEU A 294 -5.92 -11.19 -3.22
N ASN A 295 -5.52 -11.26 -1.96
CA ASN A 295 -5.70 -10.19 -0.99
C ASN A 295 -4.98 -8.91 -1.42
N GLY A 296 -3.69 -9.01 -1.78
CA GLY A 296 -2.90 -7.84 -2.18
C GLY A 296 -3.55 -7.12 -3.34
N VAL A 297 -3.90 -7.84 -4.41
CA VAL A 297 -4.64 -7.30 -5.55
C VAL A 297 -5.94 -6.58 -5.14
N ILE A 298 -6.75 -7.21 -4.28
CA ILE A 298 -8.04 -6.65 -3.83
C ILE A 298 -7.79 -5.39 -2.99
N CYS A 299 -6.87 -5.43 -2.03
CA CYS A 299 -6.50 -4.29 -1.22
C CYS A 299 -5.98 -3.14 -2.09
N SER A 300 -5.05 -3.41 -3.01
CA SER A 300 -4.50 -2.45 -3.97
C SER A 300 -5.61 -1.76 -4.78
N ALA A 301 -6.59 -2.51 -5.27
CA ALA A 301 -7.75 -1.93 -5.97
C ALA A 301 -8.66 -1.10 -5.06
N LEU A 302 -8.76 -1.44 -3.77
CA LEU A 302 -9.60 -0.74 -2.80
C LEU A 302 -8.95 0.54 -2.26
N VAL A 303 -7.62 0.66 -2.20
CA VAL A 303 -6.91 1.85 -1.68
C VAL A 303 -7.46 3.17 -2.24
N PRO A 304 -7.46 3.41 -3.56
CA PRO A 304 -7.95 4.68 -4.10
C PRO A 304 -9.46 4.88 -3.89
N VAL A 305 -10.24 3.80 -3.89
CA VAL A 305 -11.69 3.85 -3.66
C VAL A 305 -12.01 4.25 -2.22
N LEU A 306 -11.29 3.68 -1.24
CA LEU A 306 -11.49 3.95 0.18
C LEU A 306 -11.04 5.36 0.54
N ILE A 307 -9.86 5.79 0.07
CA ILE A 307 -9.36 7.16 0.30
C ILE A 307 -10.37 8.19 -0.21
N GLU A 308 -10.85 8.03 -1.46
CA GLU A 308 -11.83 8.95 -2.04
C GLU A 308 -13.20 8.87 -1.35
N ALA A 309 -13.61 7.69 -0.87
CA ALA A 309 -14.85 7.56 -0.10
C ALA A 309 -14.80 8.38 1.20
N PHE A 310 -13.65 8.40 1.89
CA PHE A 310 -13.48 9.21 3.10
C PHE A 310 -13.25 10.70 2.79
N HIS A 311 -12.65 11.03 1.65
CA HIS A 311 -12.48 12.42 1.20
C HIS A 311 -13.81 13.17 1.14
N GLN A 312 -14.91 12.54 0.74
CA GLN A 312 -16.24 13.17 0.73
C GLN A 312 -16.75 13.64 2.11
N PHE A 313 -16.11 13.19 3.20
CA PHE A 313 -16.48 13.53 4.56
C PHE A 313 -15.43 14.42 5.27
N MET A 314 -14.32 14.75 4.61
CA MET A 314 -13.29 15.66 5.14
C MET A 314 -13.70 17.12 4.96
#